data_AF-A0A401U5Y7-F1
#
_entry.id   AF-A0A401U5Y7-F1
#
_cell.length_a   1.000
_cell.length_b   1.000
_cell.length_c   1.000
_cell.angle_alpha   90.00
_cell.angle_beta   90.00
_cell.angle_gamma   90.00
#
_symmetry.space_group_name_H-M   'P 1'
#
loop_
_entity.id
_entity.type
_entity.pdbx_description
1 polymer ?
#
loop_
_entity_poly.entity_id
_entity_poly.type
_entity_poly.pdbx_seq_one_letter_code
_entity_poly.pdbx_strand_id
1 'polypeptide(L)'
;MAKKEIFKSALFVGYEIVFGEKYAGDRLDLLKNIPQRFVLYELAGLNLRLRPPLEKQFKTSFLDQLEQLKYFCKSDQKMMLPYYAALRKVNVQLQRKQGGAPIMFSRPANVFALQEIFDRLPEVETPKFEWGMTDWENLLKYYLCVNDVISAYDKQEEDLSHRPFEKLAAGSGFLNEMTVINDPIYTVKRFIHLIKYLEQDDLLSPSVSKHFSDIGLSPSDFARHIFSMCYFHKGDKEDHKFYYRLDRNDPEQKESVKALEYFSKRRLGKKMHELDVIEIKKSPVFKDISNYYVILDTIFIIDKLYELFINDFWFDTVKPNGVDIKQYRGRIGLFFESYAAQVLKRTFTFIKYPALKCLDELKVKIKGNLVEIADLYFRQCRKVCVGQIKSTGIYAKQQYGTAQSLFDIKEDDFYGVFGLYQLIDSIRYIRDEVEKFDEKFPKGKPVQVFPVLIVNEKIFQTPFMPVMFSLKFSEEIGKEAFGELEIKPLTIIHIADFERIVLHVSSKKVDWWDLLKQNYKNSLFPKPFNITLNRNKLNPDYEAAKDALLEFGILKK
;
A
#
# COMPACT_ATOMS: atom_id res chain seq x y z
N MET A 1 14.96 -15.62 28.22
CA MET A 1 14.02 -16.29 27.30
C MET A 1 13.46 -15.27 26.32
N ALA A 2 13.97 -15.20 25.09
CA ALA A 2 13.39 -14.37 24.04
C ALA A 2 12.28 -15.17 23.36
N LYS A 3 11.02 -14.75 23.49
CA LYS A 3 9.91 -15.31 22.70
C LYS A 3 10.23 -15.07 21.22
N LYS A 4 10.39 -16.15 20.45
CA LYS A 4 10.48 -16.07 18.98
C LYS A 4 9.14 -15.53 18.48
N GLU A 5 9.10 -14.27 18.05
CA GLU A 5 7.94 -13.71 17.36
C GLU A 5 7.91 -14.28 15.93
N ILE A 6 7.22 -15.40 15.77
CA ILE A 6 6.67 -15.79 14.47
C ILE A 6 5.59 -14.75 14.15
N PHE A 7 5.48 -14.34 12.88
CA PHE A 7 4.43 -13.43 12.42
C PHE A 7 3.09 -13.84 13.04
N LYS A 8 2.46 -12.94 13.81
CA LYS A 8 1.14 -13.19 14.39
C LYS A 8 0.16 -13.38 13.23
N SER A 9 -0.27 -14.62 13.00
CA SER A 9 -1.18 -14.95 11.91
C SER A 9 -2.58 -14.44 12.23
N ALA A 10 -3.16 -13.67 11.32
CA ALA A 10 -4.61 -13.51 11.26
C ALA A 10 -5.22 -14.80 10.72
N LEU A 11 -6.36 -15.23 11.28
CA LEU A 11 -7.15 -16.32 10.70
C LEU A 11 -8.55 -15.79 10.38
N PHE A 12 -8.92 -15.87 9.11
CA PHE A 12 -10.26 -15.50 8.67
C PHE A 12 -11.31 -16.45 9.24
N VAL A 13 -12.42 -15.89 9.72
CA VAL A 13 -13.59 -16.64 10.17
C VAL A 13 -14.63 -16.57 9.05
N GLY A 14 -14.69 -17.63 8.25
CA GLY A 14 -15.66 -17.75 7.16
C GLY A 14 -16.83 -18.68 7.47
N TYR A 15 -17.65 -18.96 6.47
CA TYR A 15 -18.93 -19.65 6.61
C TYR A 15 -18.72 -21.07 7.15
N GLU A 16 -17.75 -21.80 6.60
CA GLU A 16 -17.41 -23.16 7.02
C GLU A 16 -17.04 -23.26 8.50
N ILE A 17 -16.36 -22.25 9.06
CA ILE A 17 -15.98 -22.23 10.48
C ILE A 17 -17.19 -22.02 11.39
N VAL A 18 -18.15 -21.20 10.94
CA VAL A 18 -19.35 -20.85 11.71
C VAL A 18 -20.38 -21.98 11.69
N PHE A 19 -20.65 -22.54 10.51
CA PHE A 19 -21.74 -23.49 10.30
C PHE A 19 -21.27 -24.95 10.23
N GLY A 20 -19.96 -25.19 10.10
CA GLY A 20 -19.39 -26.55 10.04
C GLY A 20 -19.51 -27.22 8.68
N GLU A 21 -20.02 -26.51 7.68
CA GLU A 21 -20.20 -26.97 6.30
C GLU A 21 -19.92 -25.85 5.30
N LYS A 22 -19.57 -26.19 4.06
CA LYS A 22 -19.43 -25.21 2.99
C LYS A 22 -20.80 -24.77 2.49
N TYR A 23 -20.94 -23.49 2.17
CA TYR A 23 -22.15 -23.00 1.52
C TYR A 23 -22.29 -23.62 0.13
N ALA A 24 -23.42 -24.29 -0.13
CA ALA A 24 -23.63 -25.08 -1.35
C ALA A 24 -24.20 -24.28 -2.54
N GLY A 25 -24.71 -23.08 -2.32
CA GLY A 25 -25.32 -22.23 -3.36
C GLY A 25 -24.39 -21.13 -3.91
N ASP A 26 -24.90 -20.30 -4.82
CA ASP A 26 -24.24 -19.04 -5.15
C ASP A 26 -24.41 -18.08 -3.97
N ARG A 27 -23.30 -17.57 -3.42
CA ARG A 27 -23.31 -16.62 -2.30
C ARG A 27 -24.12 -15.36 -2.60
N LEU A 28 -24.20 -14.94 -3.87
CA LEU A 28 -25.02 -13.78 -4.26
C LEU A 28 -26.53 -14.03 -4.12
N ASP A 29 -26.97 -15.29 -4.13
CA ASP A 29 -28.40 -15.62 -3.92
C ASP A 29 -28.88 -15.24 -2.51
N LEU A 30 -27.96 -15.12 -1.55
CA LEU A 30 -28.28 -14.62 -0.20
C LEU A 30 -28.74 -13.16 -0.26
N LEU A 31 -28.28 -12.38 -1.24
CA LEU A 31 -28.54 -10.95 -1.36
C LEU A 31 -29.61 -10.59 -2.39
N LYS A 32 -30.18 -11.57 -3.11
CA LYS A 32 -31.05 -11.33 -4.28
C LYS A 32 -32.30 -10.46 -4.02
N ASN A 33 -32.74 -10.38 -2.77
CA ASN A 33 -33.91 -9.60 -2.35
C ASN A 33 -33.53 -8.24 -1.74
N ILE A 34 -32.24 -7.94 -1.59
CA ILE A 34 -31.74 -6.71 -1.00
C ILE A 34 -31.25 -5.80 -2.14
N PRO A 35 -31.78 -4.58 -2.30
CA PRO A 35 -31.35 -3.70 -3.38
C PRO A 35 -29.86 -3.37 -3.26
N GLN A 36 -29.16 -3.42 -4.39
CA GLN A 36 -27.71 -3.26 -4.49
C GLN A 36 -27.17 -2.07 -3.69
N ARG A 37 -27.82 -0.90 -3.82
CA ARG A 37 -27.42 0.33 -3.12
C ARG A 37 -27.33 0.18 -1.60
N PHE A 38 -28.24 -0.58 -0.97
CA PHE A 38 -28.24 -0.76 0.48
C PHE A 38 -27.09 -1.66 0.91
N VAL A 39 -26.80 -2.71 0.14
CA VAL A 39 -25.64 -3.57 0.39
C VAL A 39 -24.34 -2.78 0.25
N LEU A 40 -24.19 -2.00 -0.83
CA LEU A 40 -23.02 -1.14 -1.05
C LEU A 40 -22.85 -0.12 0.09
N TYR A 41 -23.94 0.48 0.55
CA TYR A 41 -23.93 1.43 1.67
C TYR A 41 -23.40 0.80 2.96
N GLU A 42 -23.89 -0.40 3.32
CA GLU A 42 -23.48 -1.09 4.55
C GLU A 42 -22.02 -1.54 4.50
N LEU A 43 -21.55 -2.02 3.35
CA LEU A 43 -20.15 -2.41 3.17
C LEU A 43 -19.20 -1.21 3.09
N ALA A 44 -19.61 -0.09 2.46
CA ALA A 44 -18.84 1.15 2.49
C ALA A 44 -18.71 1.68 3.94
N GLY A 45 -19.80 1.65 4.70
CA GLY A 45 -19.81 2.00 6.11
C GLY A 45 -18.93 1.08 6.96
N LEU A 46 -18.95 -0.23 6.71
CA LEU A 46 -18.03 -1.18 7.36
C LEU A 46 -16.58 -0.84 7.06
N ASN A 47 -16.23 -0.51 5.81
CA ASN A 47 -14.88 -0.12 5.43
C ASN A 47 -14.39 1.07 6.26
N LEU A 48 -15.23 2.10 6.37
CA LEU A 48 -14.94 3.30 7.15
C LEU A 48 -14.78 2.98 8.64
N ARG A 49 -15.63 2.11 9.21
CA ARG A 49 -15.53 1.72 10.63
C ARG A 49 -14.29 0.88 10.92
N LEU A 50 -13.87 0.02 9.98
CA LEU A 50 -12.64 -0.75 10.09
C LEU A 50 -11.39 0.12 10.03
N ARG A 51 -11.43 1.24 9.31
CA ARG A 51 -10.37 2.25 9.33
C ARG A 51 -10.93 3.65 9.06
N PRO A 52 -11.23 4.40 10.12
CA PRO A 52 -11.51 5.82 10.00
C PRO A 52 -10.34 6.58 9.33
N PRO A 53 -10.57 7.70 8.64
CA PRO A 53 -9.55 8.35 7.78
C PRO A 53 -8.26 8.77 8.49
N LEU A 54 -8.33 9.05 9.79
CA LEU A 54 -7.19 9.46 10.62
C LEU A 54 -6.49 8.28 11.32
N GLU A 55 -7.07 7.07 11.25
CA GLU A 55 -6.47 5.89 11.87
C GLU A 55 -5.30 5.35 11.04
N LYS A 56 -4.23 5.00 11.77
CA LYS A 56 -2.97 4.50 11.20
C LYS A 56 -2.97 2.99 10.97
N GLN A 57 -3.93 2.28 11.56
CA GLN A 57 -4.03 0.83 11.53
C GLN A 57 -5.49 0.43 11.39
N PHE A 58 -5.74 -0.73 10.80
CA PHE A 58 -7.06 -1.33 10.75
C PHE A 58 -7.46 -1.87 12.14
N LYS A 59 -8.73 -1.67 12.50
CA LYS A 59 -9.37 -2.23 13.68
C LYS A 59 -9.54 -3.75 13.51
N THR A 60 -8.57 -4.51 14.01
CA THR A 60 -8.43 -5.96 13.80
C THR A 60 -8.39 -6.75 15.11
N SER A 61 -8.51 -6.09 16.26
CA SER A 61 -8.52 -6.77 17.55
C SER A 61 -9.81 -7.58 17.73
N PHE A 62 -9.78 -8.60 18.59
CA PHE A 62 -10.98 -9.38 18.92
C PHE A 62 -12.16 -8.49 19.34
N LEU A 63 -11.91 -7.42 20.11
CA LEU A 63 -12.95 -6.49 20.55
C LEU A 63 -13.54 -5.69 19.37
N ASP A 64 -12.70 -5.23 18.45
CA ASP A 64 -13.16 -4.53 17.24
C ASP A 64 -14.09 -5.42 16.40
N GLN A 65 -13.73 -6.70 16.26
CA GLN A 65 -14.51 -7.69 15.52
C GLN A 65 -15.88 -7.95 16.18
N LEU A 66 -15.92 -7.97 17.52
CA LEU A 66 -17.16 -8.07 18.27
C LEU A 66 -18.05 -6.83 18.13
N GLU A 67 -17.45 -5.63 18.08
CA GLU A 67 -18.19 -4.38 17.87
C GLU A 67 -18.90 -4.38 16.52
N GLN A 68 -18.20 -4.77 15.44
CA GLN A 68 -18.81 -4.90 14.12
C GLN A 68 -19.86 -6.01 14.08
N LEU A 69 -19.62 -7.14 14.73
CA LEU A 69 -20.62 -8.21 14.81
C LEU A 69 -21.90 -7.73 15.53
N LYS A 70 -21.79 -6.97 16.62
CA LYS A 70 -22.95 -6.40 17.32
C LYS A 70 -23.77 -5.50 16.39
N TYR A 71 -23.10 -4.70 15.56
CA TYR A 71 -23.75 -3.84 14.58
C TYR A 71 -24.56 -4.65 13.56
N PHE A 72 -23.95 -5.65 12.92
CA PHE A 72 -24.62 -6.48 11.90
C PHE A 72 -25.70 -7.39 12.47
N CYS A 73 -25.63 -7.74 13.76
CA CYS A 73 -26.70 -8.47 14.45
C CYS A 73 -27.76 -7.55 15.08
N LYS A 74 -27.69 -6.23 14.90
CA LYS A 74 -28.58 -5.25 15.56
C LYS A 74 -28.68 -5.44 17.08
N SER A 75 -27.59 -5.87 17.70
CA SER A 75 -27.52 -6.28 19.12
C SER A 75 -28.47 -7.41 19.53
N ASP A 76 -29.06 -8.15 18.57
CA ASP A 76 -29.84 -9.36 18.83
C ASP A 76 -28.91 -10.50 19.26
N GLN A 77 -29.07 -10.93 20.52
CA GLN A 77 -28.20 -11.95 21.11
C GLN A 77 -28.37 -13.33 20.47
N LYS A 78 -29.59 -13.67 20.02
CA LYS A 78 -29.90 -14.98 19.43
C LYS A 78 -29.24 -15.12 18.08
N MET A 79 -29.30 -14.09 17.25
CA MET A 79 -28.60 -14.00 15.97
C MET A 79 -27.09 -13.99 16.18
N MET A 80 -26.58 -13.25 17.18
CA MET A 80 -25.14 -13.09 17.39
C MET A 80 -24.43 -14.35 17.87
N LEU A 81 -25.12 -15.20 18.64
CA LEU A 81 -24.54 -16.35 19.34
C LEU A 81 -23.68 -17.29 18.47
N PRO A 82 -24.13 -17.81 17.31
CA PRO A 82 -23.31 -18.71 16.48
C PRO A 82 -22.02 -18.05 16.00
N TYR A 83 -22.09 -16.80 15.54
CA TYR A 83 -20.94 -16.03 15.05
C TYR A 83 -19.95 -15.72 16.17
N TYR A 84 -20.44 -15.35 17.35
CA TYR A 84 -19.63 -15.11 18.54
C TYR A 84 -18.89 -16.39 18.98
N ALA A 85 -19.59 -17.53 19.02
CA ALA A 85 -19.00 -18.80 19.40
C ALA A 85 -17.84 -19.20 18.46
N ALA A 86 -18.03 -19.00 17.15
CA ALA A 86 -16.99 -19.23 16.15
C ALA A 86 -15.78 -18.30 16.32
N LEU A 87 -16.00 -16.99 16.45
CA LEU A 87 -14.94 -16.00 16.73
C LEU A 87 -14.15 -16.37 17.98
N ARG A 88 -14.84 -16.73 19.07
CA ARG A 88 -14.22 -17.10 20.34
C ARG A 88 -13.40 -18.40 20.19
N LYS A 89 -13.94 -19.41 19.52
CA LYS A 89 -13.24 -20.69 19.25
C LYS A 89 -11.92 -20.44 18.52
N VAL A 90 -11.94 -19.64 17.45
CA VAL A 90 -10.72 -19.28 16.69
C VAL A 90 -9.76 -18.47 17.55
N ASN A 91 -10.25 -17.48 18.31
CA ASN A 91 -9.41 -16.69 19.20
C ASN A 91 -8.64 -17.59 20.19
N VAL A 92 -9.33 -18.51 20.86
CA VAL A 92 -8.72 -19.44 21.82
C VAL A 92 -7.65 -20.30 21.16
N GLN A 93 -7.89 -20.78 19.93
CA GLN A 93 -6.90 -21.55 19.16
C GLN A 93 -5.64 -20.71 18.85
N LEU A 94 -5.80 -19.46 18.43
CA LEU A 94 -4.68 -18.57 18.11
C LEU A 94 -3.88 -18.19 19.36
N GLN A 95 -4.54 -17.90 20.48
CA GLN A 95 -3.84 -17.59 21.74
C GLN A 95 -3.01 -18.78 22.24
N ARG A 96 -3.46 -20.02 22.02
CA ARG A 96 -2.67 -21.23 22.33
C ARG A 96 -1.43 -21.38 21.43
N LYS A 97 -1.49 -20.92 20.17
CA LYS A 97 -0.40 -20.99 19.19
C LYS A 97 0.56 -19.80 19.22
N GLN A 98 0.68 -19.11 20.36
CA GLN A 98 1.57 -17.97 20.57
C GLN A 98 1.17 -16.66 19.87
N GLY A 99 -0.07 -16.52 19.42
CA GLY A 99 -0.67 -15.22 19.05
C GLY A 99 -1.42 -15.21 17.72
N GLY A 100 -2.02 -14.06 17.41
CA GLY A 100 -2.89 -13.86 16.26
C GLY A 100 -4.18 -13.15 16.65
N ALA A 101 -5.04 -12.88 15.66
CA ALA A 101 -6.41 -12.40 15.88
C ALA A 101 -7.37 -13.14 14.94
N PRO A 102 -8.57 -13.55 15.41
CA PRO A 102 -9.62 -14.00 14.52
C PRO A 102 -10.14 -12.78 13.73
N ILE A 103 -10.26 -12.91 12.41
CA ILE A 103 -10.71 -11.83 11.54
C ILE A 103 -12.00 -12.26 10.84
N MET A 104 -13.12 -11.68 11.23
CA MET A 104 -14.41 -11.86 10.54
C MET A 104 -14.68 -10.71 9.57
N PHE A 105 -14.25 -9.49 9.91
CA PHE A 105 -14.39 -8.30 9.10
C PHE A 105 -13.00 -7.74 8.80
N SER A 106 -12.70 -7.58 7.51
CA SER A 106 -11.39 -7.13 7.06
C SER A 106 -11.53 -6.24 5.83
N ARG A 107 -10.54 -5.38 5.59
CA ARG A 107 -10.54 -4.59 4.35
C ARG A 107 -10.48 -5.48 3.10
N PRO A 108 -9.60 -6.50 2.98
CA PRO A 108 -9.57 -7.33 1.78
C PRO A 108 -10.92 -7.98 1.46
N ALA A 109 -11.60 -8.54 2.47
CA ALA A 109 -12.96 -9.08 2.33
C ALA A 109 -13.97 -8.02 1.95
N ASN A 110 -13.90 -6.85 2.56
CA ASN A 110 -14.83 -5.78 2.27
C ASN A 110 -14.67 -5.22 0.86
N VAL A 111 -13.43 -4.99 0.40
CA VAL A 111 -13.16 -4.46 -0.94
C VAL A 111 -13.53 -5.48 -2.01
N PHE A 112 -13.23 -6.77 -1.79
CA PHE A 112 -13.69 -7.83 -2.68
C PHE A 112 -15.22 -7.89 -2.74
N ALA A 113 -15.90 -7.85 -1.58
CA ALA A 113 -17.36 -7.87 -1.51
C ALA A 113 -17.96 -6.66 -2.24
N LEU A 114 -17.41 -5.46 -2.04
CA LEU A 114 -17.81 -4.24 -2.74
C LEU A 114 -17.68 -4.40 -4.26
N GLN A 115 -16.55 -4.91 -4.74
CA GLN A 115 -16.34 -5.19 -6.16
C GLN A 115 -17.36 -6.19 -6.70
N GLU A 116 -17.54 -7.32 -6.02
CA GLU A 116 -18.45 -8.37 -6.45
C GLU A 116 -19.90 -7.87 -6.53
N ILE A 117 -20.34 -7.11 -5.52
CA ILE A 117 -21.69 -6.53 -5.49
C ILE A 117 -21.85 -5.46 -6.57
N PHE A 118 -20.88 -4.57 -6.71
CA PHE A 118 -20.94 -3.48 -7.70
C PHE A 118 -20.97 -4.00 -9.13
N ASP A 119 -20.32 -5.14 -9.39
CA ASP A 119 -20.29 -5.77 -10.71
C ASP A 119 -21.47 -6.70 -10.99
N ARG A 120 -21.87 -7.53 -10.02
CA ARG A 120 -22.69 -8.72 -10.28
C ARG A 120 -24.07 -8.71 -9.63
N LEU A 121 -24.28 -7.92 -8.56
CA LEU A 121 -25.59 -7.90 -7.90
C LEU A 121 -26.52 -6.99 -8.73
N PRO A 122 -27.61 -7.53 -9.30
CA PRO A 122 -28.51 -6.73 -10.10
C PRO A 122 -29.18 -5.65 -9.26
N GLU A 123 -29.42 -4.49 -9.89
CA GLU A 123 -30.23 -3.46 -9.27
C GLU A 123 -31.69 -3.91 -9.22
N VAL A 124 -32.28 -3.88 -8.03
CA VAL A 124 -33.69 -4.21 -7.81
C VAL A 124 -34.37 -2.93 -7.34
N GLU A 125 -35.31 -2.41 -8.14
CA GLU A 125 -36.08 -1.24 -7.74
C GLU A 125 -37.14 -1.65 -6.72
N THR A 126 -36.93 -1.24 -5.47
CA THR A 126 -37.95 -1.33 -4.41
C THR A 126 -38.19 0.07 -3.85
N PRO A 127 -39.36 0.69 -4.09
CA PRO A 127 -39.65 2.06 -3.66
C PRO A 127 -39.54 2.27 -2.15
N LYS A 128 -39.75 1.22 -1.35
CA LYS A 128 -39.61 1.22 0.11
C LYS A 128 -38.98 -0.09 0.57
N PHE A 129 -37.65 -0.14 0.59
CA PHE A 129 -36.93 -1.23 1.24
C PHE A 129 -36.68 -0.88 2.70
N GLU A 130 -37.00 -1.81 3.58
CA GLU A 130 -36.66 -1.76 5.00
C GLU A 130 -35.93 -3.05 5.35
N TRP A 131 -34.84 -2.92 6.10
CA TRP A 131 -34.05 -4.08 6.50
C TRP A 131 -34.81 -4.98 7.47
N GLY A 132 -35.11 -6.21 7.08
CA GLY A 132 -35.55 -7.27 7.98
C GLY A 132 -34.38 -7.97 8.67
N MET A 133 -34.64 -8.69 9.76
CA MET A 133 -33.61 -9.48 10.44
C MET A 133 -33.03 -10.59 9.55
N THR A 134 -33.85 -11.18 8.68
CA THR A 134 -33.39 -12.16 7.69
C THR A 134 -32.41 -11.53 6.68
N ASP A 135 -32.62 -10.27 6.29
CA ASP A 135 -31.72 -9.57 5.36
C ASP A 135 -30.36 -9.31 6.00
N TRP A 136 -30.33 -8.91 7.28
CA TRP A 136 -29.09 -8.77 8.06
C TRP A 136 -28.36 -10.11 8.20
N GLU A 137 -29.09 -11.19 8.47
CA GLU A 137 -28.51 -12.53 8.57
C GLU A 137 -27.93 -13.00 7.24
N ASN A 138 -28.64 -12.76 6.13
CA ASN A 138 -28.16 -13.10 4.80
C ASN A 138 -26.94 -12.28 4.40
N LEU A 139 -26.90 -10.98 4.72
CA LEU A 139 -25.73 -10.14 4.50
C LEU A 139 -24.51 -10.67 5.26
N LEU A 140 -24.69 -11.08 6.51
CA LEU A 140 -23.59 -11.63 7.31
C LEU A 140 -23.13 -12.99 6.78
N LYS A 141 -24.05 -13.89 6.40
CA LYS A 141 -23.73 -15.18 5.75
C LYS A 141 -22.98 -14.98 4.44
N TYR A 142 -23.39 -14.01 3.62
CA TYR A 142 -22.69 -13.63 2.39
C TYR A 142 -21.25 -13.20 2.69
N TYR A 143 -21.06 -12.30 3.66
CA TYR A 143 -19.73 -11.83 4.04
C TYR A 143 -18.83 -12.97 4.55
N LEU A 144 -19.40 -13.95 5.26
CA LEU A 144 -18.66 -15.15 5.67
C LEU A 144 -18.27 -16.05 4.47
N CYS A 145 -19.12 -16.16 3.45
CA CYS A 145 -18.77 -16.85 2.21
C CYS A 145 -17.63 -16.14 1.49
N VAL A 146 -17.61 -14.80 1.50
CA VAL A 146 -16.49 -13.99 0.97
C VAL A 146 -15.19 -14.31 1.72
N ASN A 147 -15.23 -14.44 3.04
CA ASN A 147 -14.05 -14.84 3.82
C ASN A 147 -13.53 -16.23 3.42
N ASP A 148 -14.41 -17.19 3.12
CA ASP A 148 -13.99 -18.52 2.64
C ASP A 148 -13.28 -18.44 1.28
N VAL A 149 -13.78 -17.61 0.35
CA VAL A 149 -13.14 -17.37 -0.97
C VAL A 149 -11.73 -16.80 -0.80
N ILE A 150 -11.60 -15.76 0.03
CA ILE A 150 -10.30 -15.12 0.29
C ILE A 150 -9.34 -16.09 0.98
N SER A 151 -9.82 -16.87 1.94
CA SER A 151 -9.01 -17.85 2.66
C SER A 151 -8.57 -19.02 1.79
N ALA A 152 -9.34 -19.37 0.77
CA ALA A 152 -9.00 -20.40 -0.19
C ALA A 152 -7.91 -19.92 -1.18
N TYR A 153 -7.93 -18.63 -1.53
CA TYR A 153 -6.94 -18.03 -2.41
C TYR A 153 -5.53 -18.04 -1.79
N ASP A 154 -5.41 -17.79 -0.49
CA ASP A 154 -4.15 -17.94 0.26
C ASP A 154 -3.55 -19.36 0.20
N LYS A 155 -4.31 -20.35 -0.30
CA LYS A 155 -3.94 -21.77 -0.33
C LYS A 155 -3.68 -22.34 -1.74
N GLN A 156 -3.63 -21.51 -2.80
CA GLN A 156 -3.45 -22.03 -4.17
C GLN A 156 -2.01 -22.53 -4.45
N GLU A 157 -1.96 -23.77 -4.97
CA GLU A 157 -0.88 -24.62 -5.54
C GLU A 157 0.45 -24.88 -4.80
N GLU A 158 0.71 -26.18 -4.57
CA GLU A 158 1.99 -26.77 -4.20
C GLU A 158 2.95 -26.86 -5.39
N ASP A 159 3.37 -25.74 -5.97
CA ASP A 159 4.42 -25.77 -6.98
C ASP A 159 5.79 -26.03 -6.34
N LEU A 160 6.29 -27.27 -6.34
CA LEU A 160 7.56 -27.63 -5.71
C LEU A 160 8.79 -26.86 -6.23
N SER A 161 8.69 -26.14 -7.35
CA SER A 161 9.81 -25.41 -7.94
C SER A 161 10.18 -24.10 -7.21
N HIS A 162 9.28 -23.54 -6.39
CA HIS A 162 9.48 -22.27 -5.70
C HIS A 162 9.65 -22.43 -4.18
N ARG A 163 10.41 -21.51 -3.55
CA ARG A 163 10.64 -21.51 -2.09
C ARG A 163 9.34 -21.22 -1.33
N PRO A 164 9.16 -21.74 -0.10
CA PRO A 164 7.94 -21.50 0.68
C PRO A 164 7.59 -20.01 0.88
N PHE A 165 8.58 -19.15 1.09
CA PHE A 165 8.35 -17.71 1.28
C PHE A 165 7.93 -16.98 0.00
N GLU A 166 8.37 -17.46 -1.17
CA GLU A 166 7.96 -16.90 -2.46
C GLU A 166 6.50 -17.23 -2.74
N LYS A 167 6.08 -18.46 -2.46
CA LYS A 167 4.67 -18.86 -2.51
C LYS A 167 3.82 -18.04 -1.58
N LEU A 168 4.27 -17.84 -0.34
CA LEU A 168 3.54 -17.01 0.63
C LEU A 168 3.49 -15.54 0.19
N ALA A 169 4.58 -14.98 -0.32
CA ALA A 169 4.62 -13.62 -0.85
C ALA A 169 3.68 -13.44 -2.04
N ALA A 170 3.64 -14.41 -2.96
CA ALA A 170 2.75 -14.38 -4.10
C ALA A 170 1.27 -14.57 -3.70
N GLY A 171 0.97 -15.67 -2.98
CA GLY A 171 -0.40 -16.06 -2.57
C GLY A 171 -1.11 -15.02 -1.73
N SER A 172 -0.37 -14.39 -0.81
CA SER A 172 -0.94 -13.40 0.10
C SER A 172 -0.61 -11.96 -0.28
N GLY A 173 0.23 -11.73 -1.29
CA GLY A 173 0.77 -10.40 -1.61
C GLY A 173 -0.31 -9.38 -1.93
N PHE A 174 -1.26 -9.75 -2.80
CA PHE A 174 -2.38 -8.91 -3.19
C PHE A 174 -3.30 -8.55 -2.01
N LEU A 175 -3.69 -9.55 -1.21
CA LEU A 175 -4.56 -9.36 -0.05
C LEU A 175 -3.85 -8.52 1.03
N ASN A 176 -2.57 -8.80 1.27
CA ASN A 176 -1.77 -8.06 2.24
C ASN A 176 -1.51 -6.62 1.80
N GLU A 177 -1.33 -6.36 0.50
CA GLU A 177 -1.18 -5.01 -0.04
C GLU A 177 -2.40 -4.15 0.28
N MET A 178 -3.61 -4.72 0.26
CA MET A 178 -4.82 -4.00 0.68
C MET A 178 -4.82 -3.62 2.17
N THR A 179 -3.97 -4.22 2.99
CA THR A 179 -3.82 -3.85 4.41
C THR A 179 -2.70 -2.82 4.63
N VAL A 180 -1.91 -2.52 3.60
CA VAL A 180 -0.84 -1.51 3.67
C VAL A 180 -1.46 -0.12 3.58
N ILE A 181 -1.14 0.69 4.58
CA ILE A 181 -1.66 2.05 4.74
C ILE A 181 -0.56 3.04 4.37
N ASN A 182 -0.82 3.83 3.33
CA ASN A 182 -0.07 5.06 3.11
C ASN A 182 -0.59 6.19 3.99
N ASP A 183 0.33 7.07 4.36
CA ASP A 183 -0.01 8.33 5.01
C ASP A 183 -0.70 9.28 4.00
N PRO A 184 -1.96 9.67 4.22
CA PRO A 184 -2.70 10.44 3.24
C PRO A 184 -2.17 11.86 3.02
N ILE A 185 -1.58 12.48 4.06
CA ILE A 185 -0.97 13.80 3.94
C ILE A 185 0.25 13.73 3.03
N TYR A 186 1.10 12.70 3.20
CA TYR A 186 2.22 12.51 2.29
C TYR A 186 1.81 12.04 0.90
N THR A 187 0.71 11.29 0.75
CA THR A 187 0.16 10.99 -0.58
C THR A 187 -0.21 12.27 -1.34
N VAL A 188 -0.87 13.23 -0.69
CA VAL A 188 -1.16 14.54 -1.29
C VAL A 188 0.13 15.30 -1.59
N LYS A 189 1.11 15.30 -0.68
CA LYS A 189 2.41 15.92 -0.94
C LYS A 189 3.08 15.32 -2.18
N ARG A 190 3.13 13.99 -2.28
CA ARG A 190 3.69 13.28 -3.44
C ARG A 190 2.98 13.65 -4.74
N PHE A 191 1.65 13.79 -4.72
CA PHE A 191 0.88 14.31 -5.86
C PHE A 191 1.33 15.69 -6.31
N ILE A 192 1.47 16.63 -5.37
CA ILE A 192 1.88 18.02 -5.68
C ILE A 192 3.24 18.03 -6.38
N HIS A 193 4.20 17.28 -5.85
CA HIS A 193 5.51 17.16 -6.47
C HIS A 193 5.45 16.45 -7.83
N LEU A 194 4.60 15.42 -7.98
CA LEU A 194 4.42 14.70 -9.24
C LEU A 194 3.81 15.60 -10.31
N ILE A 195 2.74 16.34 -10.00
CA ILE A 195 2.09 17.24 -10.97
C ILE A 195 3.06 18.33 -11.42
N LYS A 196 3.75 18.99 -10.49
CA LYS A 196 4.76 20.00 -10.84
C LYS A 196 5.84 19.44 -11.77
N TYR A 197 6.28 18.21 -11.52
CA TYR A 197 7.24 17.52 -12.39
C TYR A 197 6.65 17.26 -13.78
N LEU A 198 5.44 16.71 -13.86
CA LEU A 198 4.80 16.35 -15.13
C LEU A 198 4.40 17.59 -15.97
N GLU A 199 4.04 18.71 -15.33
CA GLU A 199 3.73 19.97 -16.01
C GLU A 199 4.97 20.62 -16.64
N GLN A 200 6.16 20.33 -16.11
CA GLN A 200 7.45 20.79 -16.62
C GLN A 200 8.07 19.84 -17.66
N ASP A 201 7.52 18.63 -17.82
CA ASP A 201 8.00 17.66 -18.79
C ASP A 201 7.33 17.88 -20.16
N ASP A 202 8.13 18.19 -21.18
CA ASP A 202 7.63 18.54 -22.52
C ASP A 202 6.74 17.45 -23.14
N LEU A 203 7.01 16.18 -22.83
CA LEU A 203 6.26 15.05 -23.38
C LEU A 203 4.92 14.83 -22.67
N LEU A 204 4.89 15.02 -21.35
CA LEU A 204 3.73 14.67 -20.51
C LEU A 204 2.84 15.88 -20.16
N SER A 205 3.36 17.10 -20.20
CA SER A 205 2.62 18.33 -19.87
C SER A 205 1.33 18.52 -20.70
N PRO A 206 1.29 18.25 -22.02
CA PRO A 206 0.04 18.28 -22.78
C PRO A 206 -1.00 17.28 -22.28
N SER A 207 -0.55 16.10 -21.85
CA SER A 207 -1.44 15.07 -21.29
C SER A 207 -1.97 15.48 -19.93
N VAL A 208 -1.17 16.15 -19.09
CA VAL A 208 -1.63 16.72 -17.80
C VAL A 208 -2.74 17.74 -18.04
N SER A 209 -2.50 18.70 -18.93
CA SER A 209 -3.47 19.74 -19.27
C SER A 209 -4.80 19.14 -19.76
N LYS A 210 -4.72 18.16 -20.67
CA LYS A 210 -5.89 17.43 -21.18
C LYS A 210 -6.63 16.68 -20.06
N HIS A 211 -5.93 15.94 -19.22
CA HIS A 211 -6.54 15.14 -18.15
C HIS A 211 -7.42 16.00 -17.23
N PHE A 212 -6.88 17.12 -16.75
CA PHE A 212 -7.58 18.01 -15.83
C PHE A 212 -8.66 18.85 -16.53
N SER A 213 -8.45 19.21 -17.80
CA SER A 213 -9.48 19.84 -18.63
C SER A 213 -10.70 18.93 -18.83
N ASP A 214 -10.49 17.64 -19.13
CA ASP A 214 -11.55 16.64 -19.32
C ASP A 214 -12.38 16.41 -18.05
N ILE A 215 -11.76 16.57 -16.87
CA ILE A 215 -12.43 16.51 -15.56
C ILE A 215 -13.16 17.84 -15.27
N GLY A 216 -12.66 18.95 -15.81
CA GLY A 216 -13.13 20.30 -15.54
C GLY A 216 -12.70 20.82 -14.17
N LEU A 217 -11.54 20.38 -13.68
CA LEU A 217 -10.93 20.78 -12.40
C LEU A 217 -9.45 21.10 -12.61
N SER A 218 -8.91 22.06 -11.87
CA SER A 218 -7.46 22.23 -11.78
C SER A 218 -6.83 21.09 -10.96
N PRO A 219 -5.51 20.83 -11.07
CA PRO A 219 -4.84 19.85 -10.21
C PRO A 219 -5.01 20.15 -8.71
N SER A 220 -4.97 21.42 -8.32
CA SER A 220 -5.17 21.86 -6.93
C SER A 220 -6.59 21.62 -6.45
N ASP A 221 -7.60 21.95 -7.24
CA ASP A 221 -9.00 21.66 -6.90
C ASP A 221 -9.25 20.16 -6.81
N PHE A 222 -8.69 19.38 -7.73
CA PHE A 222 -8.76 17.92 -7.70
C PHE A 222 -8.22 17.36 -6.37
N ALA A 223 -7.02 17.78 -5.97
CA ALA A 223 -6.42 17.37 -4.68
C ALA A 223 -7.24 17.82 -3.48
N ARG A 224 -7.70 19.08 -3.47
CA ARG A 224 -8.51 19.66 -2.40
C ARG A 224 -9.82 18.90 -2.22
N HIS A 225 -10.50 18.56 -3.32
CA HIS A 225 -11.77 17.83 -3.27
C HIS A 225 -11.59 16.40 -2.79
N ILE A 226 -10.58 15.66 -3.27
CA ILE A 226 -10.26 14.33 -2.74
C ILE A 226 -9.92 14.39 -1.24
N PHE A 227 -9.09 15.35 -0.83
CA PHE A 227 -8.71 15.48 0.57
C PHE A 227 -9.92 15.83 1.45
N SER A 228 -10.79 16.74 0.98
CA SER A 228 -12.05 17.08 1.64
C SER A 228 -12.99 15.87 1.77
N MET A 229 -13.11 15.05 0.73
CA MET A 229 -13.89 13.80 0.75
C MET A 229 -13.40 12.81 1.81
N CYS A 230 -12.09 12.77 2.07
CA CYS A 230 -11.55 11.86 3.07
C CYS A 230 -11.58 12.44 4.49
N TYR A 231 -11.45 13.76 4.67
CA TYR A 231 -11.15 14.36 5.98
C TYR A 231 -12.16 15.38 6.49
N PHE A 232 -12.80 16.14 5.60
CA PHE A 232 -13.62 17.28 5.96
C PHE A 232 -15.06 17.05 5.52
N HIS A 233 -15.70 16.08 6.17
CA HIS A 233 -17.12 15.81 5.96
C HIS A 233 -17.98 16.64 6.93
N LYS A 234 -19.05 17.26 6.42
CA LYS A 234 -20.01 18.09 7.18
C LYS A 234 -21.26 17.32 7.67
N GLY A 235 -21.20 16.00 7.71
CA GLY A 235 -22.32 15.17 8.17
C GLY A 235 -22.44 15.15 9.70
N ASP A 236 -23.67 15.10 10.20
CA ASP A 236 -23.98 15.17 11.63
C ASP A 236 -23.51 13.95 12.45
N LYS A 237 -23.14 12.84 11.80
CA LYS A 237 -22.70 11.58 12.44
C LYS A 237 -21.40 11.08 11.84
N GLU A 238 -20.45 10.69 12.70
CA GLU A 238 -19.14 10.18 12.28
C GLU A 238 -19.24 8.92 11.40
N ASP A 239 -20.24 8.08 11.64
CA ASP A 239 -20.43 6.83 10.90
C ASP A 239 -20.96 7.02 9.47
N HIS A 240 -21.30 8.24 9.05
CA HIS A 240 -21.88 8.53 7.72
C HIS A 240 -20.93 9.35 6.84
N LYS A 241 -19.66 9.51 7.22
CA LYS A 241 -18.68 10.34 6.50
C LYS A 241 -18.36 9.87 5.07
N PHE A 242 -18.86 8.69 4.67
CA PHE A 242 -18.71 8.14 3.33
C PHE A 242 -19.89 8.49 2.39
N TYR A 243 -20.93 9.16 2.88
CA TYR A 243 -22.15 9.48 2.13
C TYR A 243 -22.28 10.98 1.84
N TYR A 244 -22.44 11.35 0.58
CA TYR A 244 -22.47 12.74 0.11
C TYR A 244 -23.79 13.06 -0.57
N ARG A 245 -24.47 14.10 -0.07
CA ARG A 245 -25.60 14.75 -0.74
C ARG A 245 -25.16 16.15 -1.15
N LEU A 246 -25.06 16.40 -2.45
CA LEU A 246 -24.62 17.70 -2.97
C LEU A 246 -25.71 18.41 -3.77
N ASP A 247 -25.96 19.69 -3.51
CA ASP A 247 -26.83 20.49 -4.36
C ASP A 247 -26.09 20.92 -5.64
N ARG A 248 -26.58 20.49 -6.80
CA ARG A 248 -26.02 20.89 -8.10
C ARG A 248 -26.18 22.37 -8.41
N ASN A 249 -27.17 23.01 -7.79
CA ASN A 249 -27.44 24.43 -7.98
C ASN A 249 -26.60 25.31 -7.07
N ASP A 250 -25.95 24.74 -6.05
CA ASP A 250 -25.02 25.45 -5.18
C ASP A 250 -23.69 25.67 -5.91
N PRO A 251 -23.31 26.92 -6.23
CA PRO A 251 -22.05 27.23 -6.90
C PRO A 251 -20.82 26.74 -6.11
N GLU A 252 -20.89 26.68 -4.79
CA GLU A 252 -19.79 26.21 -3.93
C GLU A 252 -19.57 24.69 -4.03
N GLN A 253 -20.61 23.94 -4.42
CA GLN A 253 -20.56 22.47 -4.52
C GLN A 253 -20.36 21.97 -5.95
N LYS A 254 -20.45 22.84 -6.94
CA LYS A 254 -20.34 22.50 -8.37
C LYS A 254 -19.06 21.73 -8.71
N GLU A 255 -17.94 22.11 -8.11
CA GLU A 255 -16.66 21.42 -8.33
C GLU A 255 -16.58 20.06 -7.63
N SER A 256 -17.10 19.97 -6.40
CA SER A 256 -17.21 18.70 -5.66
C SER A 256 -18.07 17.69 -6.45
N VAL A 257 -19.14 18.17 -7.09
CA VAL A 257 -19.98 17.36 -7.99
C VAL A 257 -19.15 16.84 -9.18
N LYS A 258 -18.33 17.68 -9.81
CA LYS A 258 -17.46 17.22 -10.92
C LYS A 258 -16.51 16.10 -10.49
N ALA A 259 -15.88 16.24 -9.32
CA ALA A 259 -14.99 15.21 -8.78
C ALA A 259 -15.73 13.90 -8.50
N LEU A 260 -16.89 13.95 -7.82
CA LEU A 260 -17.68 12.75 -7.52
C LEU A 260 -18.27 12.10 -8.78
N GLU A 261 -18.71 12.89 -9.76
CA GLU A 261 -19.15 12.37 -11.06
C GLU A 261 -18.00 11.72 -11.83
N TYR A 262 -16.79 12.28 -11.77
CA TYR A 262 -15.63 11.66 -12.39
C TYR A 262 -15.30 10.29 -11.80
N PHE A 263 -15.36 10.17 -10.46
CA PHE A 263 -15.09 8.90 -9.76
C PHE A 263 -16.26 7.92 -9.75
N SER A 264 -17.47 8.34 -10.13
CA SER A 264 -18.62 7.44 -10.24
C SER A 264 -18.83 6.85 -11.63
N LYS A 265 -18.18 7.42 -12.66
CA LYS A 265 -18.18 6.85 -14.01
C LYS A 265 -17.56 5.45 -13.98
N ARG A 266 -18.38 4.44 -14.27
CA ARG A 266 -17.93 3.05 -14.44
C ARG A 266 -16.96 2.95 -15.60
N ARG A 267 -15.83 2.28 -15.37
CA ARG A 267 -14.79 2.04 -16.38
C ARG A 267 -14.47 0.56 -16.37
N LEU A 268 -15.38 -0.21 -16.98
CA LEU A 268 -15.34 -1.66 -17.00
C LEU A 268 -13.94 -2.16 -17.36
N GLY A 269 -13.22 -2.58 -16.31
CA GLY A 269 -11.97 -3.28 -16.46
C GLY A 269 -12.23 -4.70 -16.98
N LYS A 270 -11.33 -5.21 -17.82
CA LYS A 270 -11.32 -6.65 -18.08
C LYS A 270 -10.92 -7.35 -16.78
N LYS A 271 -11.84 -8.10 -16.17
CA LYS A 271 -11.56 -8.93 -14.99
C LYS A 271 -10.43 -9.90 -15.33
N MET A 272 -9.33 -9.83 -14.59
CA MET A 272 -8.16 -10.66 -14.84
C MET A 272 -8.10 -11.91 -13.95
N HIS A 273 -8.65 -11.85 -12.73
CA HIS A 273 -8.72 -12.97 -11.79
C HIS A 273 -9.94 -12.83 -10.86
N GLU A 274 -10.25 -13.87 -10.07
CA GLU A 274 -11.46 -13.88 -9.24
C GLU A 274 -11.49 -12.71 -8.23
N LEU A 275 -10.36 -12.47 -7.55
CA LEU A 275 -10.19 -11.41 -6.54
C LEU A 275 -9.89 -10.01 -7.10
N ASP A 276 -9.96 -9.83 -8.41
CA ASP A 276 -9.63 -8.56 -9.06
C ASP A 276 -10.59 -7.45 -8.59
N VAL A 277 -10.05 -6.29 -8.19
CA VAL A 277 -10.82 -5.13 -7.69
C VAL A 277 -10.63 -3.87 -8.56
N ILE A 278 -10.31 -4.06 -9.84
CA ILE A 278 -10.06 -2.95 -10.80
C ILE A 278 -11.24 -1.97 -10.86
N GLU A 279 -12.49 -2.43 -10.87
CA GLU A 279 -13.64 -1.52 -11.02
C GLU A 279 -13.72 -0.55 -9.83
N ILE A 280 -13.62 -1.05 -8.59
CA ILE A 280 -13.63 -0.19 -7.40
C ILE A 280 -12.38 0.69 -7.33
N LYS A 281 -11.22 0.21 -7.79
CA LYS A 281 -10.00 1.05 -7.93
C LYS A 281 -10.21 2.19 -8.95
N LYS A 282 -10.89 1.94 -10.07
CA LYS A 282 -11.16 2.93 -11.13
C LYS A 282 -12.27 3.90 -10.72
N SER A 283 -13.33 3.37 -10.10
CA SER A 283 -14.57 4.07 -9.78
C SER A 283 -14.92 3.89 -8.29
N PRO A 284 -14.13 4.48 -7.36
CA PRO A 284 -14.31 4.31 -5.92
C PRO A 284 -15.53 5.02 -5.33
N VAL A 285 -16.40 5.59 -6.17
CA VAL A 285 -17.64 6.26 -5.78
C VAL A 285 -18.81 5.58 -6.47
N PHE A 286 -19.83 5.21 -5.71
CA PHE A 286 -21.13 4.80 -6.24
C PHE A 286 -22.06 6.01 -6.30
N LYS A 287 -22.72 6.21 -7.43
CA LYS A 287 -23.77 7.22 -7.59
C LYS A 287 -25.12 6.52 -7.45
N ASP A 288 -25.83 6.79 -6.36
CA ASP A 288 -27.09 6.12 -6.02
C ASP A 288 -28.25 6.72 -6.83
N ILE A 289 -28.70 7.92 -6.45
CA ILE A 289 -29.76 8.68 -7.13
C ILE A 289 -29.27 10.11 -7.41
N SER A 290 -30.08 10.91 -8.11
CA SER A 290 -29.79 12.31 -8.43
C SER A 290 -29.25 13.06 -7.20
N ASN A 291 -27.93 13.36 -7.21
CA ASN A 291 -27.18 14.12 -6.18
C ASN A 291 -26.61 13.35 -4.99
N TYR A 292 -26.74 12.02 -4.98
CA TYR A 292 -26.27 11.19 -3.87
C TYR A 292 -25.11 10.30 -4.29
N TYR A 293 -24.04 10.33 -3.51
CA TYR A 293 -22.81 9.61 -3.77
C TYR A 293 -22.34 8.87 -2.51
N VAL A 294 -21.85 7.66 -2.71
CA VAL A 294 -21.31 6.79 -1.66
C VAL A 294 -19.84 6.52 -1.99
N ILE A 295 -18.93 6.94 -1.12
CA ILE A 295 -17.53 6.57 -1.21
C ILE A 295 -17.40 5.11 -0.76
N LEU A 296 -17.02 4.24 -1.70
CA LEU A 296 -16.92 2.80 -1.44
C LEU A 296 -15.64 2.46 -0.65
N ASP A 297 -14.54 3.16 -0.94
CA ASP A 297 -13.26 2.97 -0.25
C ASP A 297 -12.45 4.29 -0.22
N THR A 298 -12.26 4.84 0.99
CA THR A 298 -11.55 6.11 1.20
C THR A 298 -10.05 6.00 0.90
N ILE A 299 -9.47 4.80 0.97
CA ILE A 299 -8.05 4.58 0.68
C ILE A 299 -7.83 4.65 -0.84
N PHE A 300 -8.69 4.03 -1.63
CA PHE A 300 -8.62 4.16 -3.07
C PHE A 300 -8.91 5.59 -3.54
N ILE A 301 -9.85 6.31 -2.89
CA ILE A 301 -10.04 7.73 -3.15
C ILE A 301 -8.75 8.53 -2.95
N ILE A 302 -8.05 8.37 -1.81
CA ILE A 302 -6.80 9.13 -1.61
C ILE A 302 -5.69 8.65 -2.56
N ASP A 303 -5.63 7.35 -2.88
CA ASP A 303 -4.63 6.83 -3.82
C ASP A 303 -4.84 7.36 -5.26
N LYS A 304 -6.01 7.94 -5.59
CA LYS A 304 -6.24 8.72 -6.84
C LYS A 304 -5.38 9.98 -6.92
N LEU A 305 -4.65 10.34 -5.88
CA LEU A 305 -3.65 11.39 -5.91
C LEU A 305 -2.25 10.87 -6.21
N TYR A 306 -1.97 9.57 -6.15
CA TYR A 306 -0.59 9.13 -6.40
C TYR A 306 -0.51 7.75 -7.06
N GLU A 307 -0.70 6.67 -6.32
CA GLU A 307 -0.46 5.33 -6.85
C GLU A 307 -1.47 4.93 -7.93
N LEU A 308 -2.76 5.21 -7.70
CA LEU A 308 -3.79 4.99 -8.72
C LEU A 308 -3.74 6.09 -9.78
N PHE A 309 -3.37 7.33 -9.41
CA PHE A 309 -3.19 8.42 -10.38
C PHE A 309 -2.19 8.04 -11.48
N ILE A 310 -1.01 7.53 -11.13
CA ILE A 310 0.03 7.15 -12.10
C ILE A 310 -0.53 6.15 -13.11
N ASN A 311 -1.27 5.14 -12.64
CA ASN A 311 -1.84 4.13 -13.54
C ASN A 311 -3.02 4.69 -14.35
N ASP A 312 -3.91 5.46 -13.73
CA ASP A 312 -5.07 6.06 -14.40
C ASP A 312 -4.65 7.07 -15.47
N PHE A 313 -3.71 7.94 -15.14
CA PHE A 313 -3.14 8.92 -16.06
C PHE A 313 -2.47 8.23 -17.26
N TRP A 314 -1.76 7.13 -17.03
CA TRP A 314 -1.21 6.31 -18.11
C TRP A 314 -2.31 5.76 -19.03
N PHE A 315 -3.25 5.00 -18.48
CA PHE A 315 -4.23 4.27 -19.29
C PHE A 315 -5.26 5.18 -19.95
N ASP A 316 -5.69 6.22 -19.24
CA ASP A 316 -6.85 7.02 -19.61
C ASP A 316 -6.45 8.29 -20.38
N THR A 317 -5.18 8.71 -20.33
CA THR A 317 -4.75 9.96 -20.97
C THR A 317 -3.46 9.83 -21.79
N VAL A 318 -2.37 9.32 -21.21
CA VAL A 318 -1.06 9.29 -21.87
C VAL A 318 -1.00 8.27 -23.00
N LYS A 319 -1.43 7.03 -22.74
CA LYS A 319 -1.42 5.94 -23.74
C LYS A 319 -2.28 6.26 -24.97
N PRO A 320 -3.52 6.77 -24.84
CA PRO A 320 -4.31 7.20 -25.99
C PRO A 320 -3.66 8.31 -26.84
N ASN A 321 -2.78 9.11 -26.25
CA ASN A 321 -2.03 10.16 -26.95
C ASN A 321 -0.74 9.64 -27.64
N GLY A 322 -0.50 8.32 -27.65
CA GLY A 322 0.57 7.70 -28.43
C GLY A 322 1.95 7.67 -27.77
N VAL A 323 2.06 8.02 -26.48
CA VAL A 323 3.34 7.94 -25.74
C VAL A 323 3.67 6.48 -25.41
N ASP A 324 4.94 6.09 -25.60
CA ASP A 324 5.41 4.73 -25.29
C ASP A 324 5.47 4.46 -23.77
N ILE A 325 5.18 3.23 -23.37
CA ILE A 325 5.15 2.84 -21.94
C ILE A 325 6.54 2.95 -21.29
N LYS A 326 7.63 2.67 -22.02
CA LYS A 326 8.99 2.78 -21.48
C LYS A 326 9.35 4.24 -21.26
N GLN A 327 8.95 5.12 -22.17
CA GLN A 327 9.12 6.56 -21.99
C GLN A 327 8.36 7.00 -20.73
N TYR A 328 7.06 6.73 -20.65
CA TYR A 328 6.25 7.11 -19.48
C TYR A 328 6.84 6.60 -18.16
N ARG A 329 7.11 5.29 -18.06
CA ARG A 329 7.70 4.68 -16.86
C ARG A 329 9.09 5.25 -16.53
N GLY A 330 9.89 5.57 -17.53
CA GLY A 330 11.19 6.23 -17.34
C GLY A 330 11.05 7.61 -16.67
N ARG A 331 10.06 8.42 -17.06
CA ARG A 331 9.79 9.74 -16.43
C ARG A 331 9.31 9.58 -14.99
N ILE A 332 8.40 8.63 -14.75
CA ILE A 332 7.94 8.32 -13.38
C ILE A 332 9.10 7.83 -12.50
N GLY A 333 10.01 7.03 -13.08
CA GLY A 333 11.28 6.62 -12.46
C GLY A 333 12.14 7.79 -12.02
N LEU A 334 12.48 8.68 -12.95
CA LEU A 334 13.29 9.88 -12.69
C LEU A 334 12.64 10.81 -11.65
N PHE A 335 11.32 10.97 -11.72
CA PHE A 335 10.58 11.70 -10.70
C PHE A 335 10.75 11.06 -9.32
N PHE A 336 10.55 9.75 -9.20
CA PHE A 336 10.64 9.05 -7.92
C PHE A 336 12.05 9.11 -7.33
N GLU A 337 13.08 8.88 -8.14
CA GLU A 337 14.48 9.01 -7.74
C GLU A 337 14.78 10.41 -7.21
N SER A 338 14.35 11.44 -7.94
CA SER A 338 14.51 12.84 -7.55
C SER A 338 13.77 13.16 -6.26
N TYR A 339 12.54 12.67 -6.11
CA TYR A 339 11.73 12.84 -4.90
C TYR A 339 12.38 12.17 -3.69
N ALA A 340 12.77 10.90 -3.83
CA ALA A 340 13.43 10.14 -2.77
C ALA A 340 14.76 10.80 -2.34
N ALA A 341 15.58 11.26 -3.28
CA ALA A 341 16.82 11.97 -2.99
C ALA A 341 16.57 13.25 -2.16
N GLN A 342 15.50 14.01 -2.44
CA GLN A 342 15.12 15.18 -1.63
C GLN A 342 14.74 14.78 -0.19
N VAL A 343 13.96 13.71 -0.01
CA VAL A 343 13.59 13.20 1.32
C VAL A 343 14.84 12.74 2.09
N LEU A 344 15.74 12.01 1.43
CA LEU A 344 16.99 11.52 2.02
C LEU A 344 17.92 12.66 2.44
N LYS A 345 18.11 13.67 1.58
CA LYS A 345 18.92 14.87 1.88
C LYS A 345 18.41 15.61 3.11
N ARG A 346 17.08 15.70 3.28
CA ARG A 346 16.47 16.28 4.50
C ARG A 346 16.62 15.39 5.73
N THR A 347 16.63 14.07 5.54
CA THR A 347 16.74 13.10 6.64
C THR A 347 18.14 13.08 7.24
N PHE A 348 19.18 13.15 6.40
CA PHE A 348 20.58 12.94 6.80
C PHE A 348 21.43 14.22 6.79
N THR A 349 20.82 15.39 7.03
CA THR A 349 21.50 16.70 7.04
C THR A 349 22.69 16.79 8.00
N PHE A 350 22.74 15.95 9.04
CA PHE A 350 23.83 15.93 10.01
C PHE A 350 25.07 15.18 9.54
N ILE A 351 25.01 14.44 8.43
CA ILE A 351 26.11 13.64 7.92
C ILE A 351 27.01 14.52 7.05
N LYS A 352 28.25 14.75 7.51
CA LYS A 352 29.19 15.68 6.88
C LYS A 352 30.37 15.01 6.16
N TYR A 353 30.80 13.82 6.60
CA TYR A 353 32.06 13.21 6.13
C TYR A 353 31.97 11.68 5.98
N PRO A 354 31.89 11.17 4.73
CA PRO A 354 31.45 11.91 3.54
C PRO A 354 30.01 12.41 3.74
N ALA A 355 29.68 13.54 3.12
CA ALA A 355 28.28 13.97 3.03
C ALA A 355 27.45 12.90 2.32
N LEU A 356 26.14 12.91 2.56
CA LEU A 356 25.21 12.10 1.79
C LEU A 356 25.40 12.36 0.29
N LYS A 357 25.66 11.29 -0.48
CA LYS A 357 25.69 11.32 -1.94
C LYS A 357 24.47 10.60 -2.48
N CYS A 358 23.80 11.18 -3.48
CA CYS A 358 22.65 10.60 -4.15
C CYS A 358 22.80 10.68 -5.67
N LEU A 359 22.28 9.67 -6.38
CA LEU A 359 22.14 9.65 -7.84
C LEU A 359 23.47 10.00 -8.55
N ASP A 360 23.46 11.02 -9.41
CA ASP A 360 24.61 11.48 -10.20
C ASP A 360 25.88 11.77 -9.39
N GLU A 361 25.77 12.07 -8.09
CA GLU A 361 26.93 12.29 -7.19
C GLU A 361 27.77 11.02 -6.97
N LEU A 362 27.27 9.86 -7.40
CA LEU A 362 27.90 8.55 -7.30
C LEU A 362 28.31 7.98 -8.66
N LYS A 363 28.40 8.82 -9.69
CA LYS A 363 29.00 8.46 -10.99
C LYS A 363 30.51 8.70 -10.95
N VAL A 364 31.29 7.64 -11.08
CA VAL A 364 32.77 7.70 -11.05
C VAL A 364 33.39 7.03 -12.27
N LYS A 365 34.59 7.49 -12.66
CA LYS A 365 35.32 6.89 -13.78
C LYS A 365 36.06 5.63 -13.32
N ILE A 366 35.67 4.47 -13.85
CA ILE A 366 36.34 3.18 -13.64
C ILE A 366 36.84 2.69 -14.99
N LYS A 367 38.17 2.52 -15.13
CA LYS A 367 38.81 2.07 -16.38
C LYS A 367 38.37 2.90 -17.61
N GLY A 368 38.21 4.21 -17.43
CA GLY A 368 37.78 5.15 -18.48
C GLY A 368 36.26 5.29 -18.65
N ASN A 369 35.46 4.35 -18.15
CA ASN A 369 33.99 4.40 -18.26
C ASN A 369 33.37 5.10 -17.05
N LEU A 370 32.35 5.92 -17.29
CA LEU A 370 31.54 6.49 -16.22
C LEU A 370 30.58 5.41 -15.71
N VAL A 371 30.72 5.03 -14.45
CA VAL A 371 29.94 3.98 -13.80
C VAL A 371 29.19 4.59 -12.63
N GLU A 372 27.89 4.33 -12.56
CA GLU A 372 27.05 4.67 -11.42
C GLU A 372 27.21 3.61 -10.34
N ILE A 373 27.74 4.01 -9.18
CA ILE A 373 28.07 3.08 -8.10
C ILE A 373 26.82 2.65 -7.33
N ALA A 374 25.96 3.61 -7.00
CA ALA A 374 24.73 3.42 -6.25
C ALA A 374 23.84 4.66 -6.38
N ASP A 375 22.55 4.52 -6.04
CA ASP A 375 21.64 5.67 -5.97
C ASP A 375 21.78 6.44 -4.65
N LEU A 376 22.34 5.78 -3.62
CA LEU A 376 22.52 6.31 -2.27
C LEU A 376 23.82 5.78 -1.66
N TYR A 377 24.62 6.68 -1.08
CA TYR A 377 25.76 6.32 -0.24
C TYR A 377 26.00 7.37 0.84
N PHE A 378 26.22 6.90 2.07
CA PHE A 378 26.80 7.72 3.13
C PHE A 378 27.49 6.86 4.18
N ARG A 379 28.38 7.48 4.95
CA ARG A 379 29.13 6.80 6.00
C ARG A 379 29.21 7.64 7.27
N GLN A 380 29.14 6.97 8.41
CA GLN A 380 29.45 7.52 9.72
C GLN A 380 30.46 6.61 10.41
N CYS A 381 31.71 7.08 10.51
CA CYS A 381 32.83 6.31 11.02
C CYS A 381 33.05 4.99 10.23
N ARG A 382 32.73 3.85 10.85
CA ARG A 382 32.86 2.48 10.30
C ARG A 382 31.50 1.85 9.93
N LYS A 383 30.47 2.68 9.76
CA LYS A 383 29.14 2.24 9.32
C LYS A 383 28.81 2.93 8.00
N VAL A 384 28.50 2.14 6.98
CA VAL A 384 28.17 2.58 5.63
C VAL A 384 26.73 2.22 5.35
N CYS A 385 25.96 3.15 4.80
CA CYS A 385 24.67 2.88 4.18
C CYS A 385 24.86 3.01 2.68
N VAL A 386 24.46 1.98 1.94
CA VAL A 386 24.48 1.97 0.48
C VAL A 386 23.13 1.47 0.00
N GLY A 387 22.59 2.08 -1.06
CA GLY A 387 21.26 1.70 -1.51
C GLY A 387 20.95 2.00 -2.96
N GLN A 388 19.89 1.36 -3.41
CA GLN A 388 19.27 1.57 -4.72
C GLN A 388 17.85 2.12 -4.51
N ILE A 389 17.42 3.03 -5.36
CA ILE A 389 16.10 3.63 -5.40
C ILE A 389 15.40 3.10 -6.65
N LYS A 390 14.22 2.50 -6.48
CA LYS A 390 13.47 1.89 -7.59
C LYS A 390 11.98 2.20 -7.48
N SER A 391 11.40 2.71 -8.57
CA SER A 391 9.96 2.71 -8.78
C SER A 391 9.67 1.82 -9.99
N THR A 392 9.56 0.53 -9.72
CA THR A 392 9.24 -0.46 -10.74
C THR A 392 7.89 -1.03 -10.42
N GLY A 393 6.89 -0.64 -11.21
CA GLY A 393 5.53 -1.12 -11.01
C GLY A 393 5.44 -2.64 -11.21
N ILE A 394 4.91 -3.34 -10.22
CA ILE A 394 4.46 -4.73 -10.36
C ILE A 394 3.22 -4.71 -11.27
N TYR A 395 3.27 -5.46 -12.36
CA TYR A 395 2.13 -5.56 -13.26
C TYR A 395 0.97 -6.25 -12.54
N ALA A 396 -0.27 -5.91 -12.90
CA ALA A 396 -1.45 -6.62 -12.37
C ALA A 396 -1.27 -8.15 -12.50
N LYS A 397 -0.66 -8.60 -13.61
CA LYS A 397 -0.31 -10.02 -13.83
C LYS A 397 0.53 -10.67 -12.75
N GLN A 398 1.46 -9.91 -12.20
CA GLN A 398 2.35 -10.38 -11.15
C GLN A 398 1.70 -10.35 -9.77
N GLN A 399 0.52 -9.75 -9.64
CA GLN A 399 -0.28 -9.74 -8.42
C GLN A 399 -1.30 -10.91 -8.38
N TYR A 400 -1.33 -11.79 -9.38
CA TYR A 400 -2.30 -12.90 -9.52
C TYR A 400 -2.07 -14.11 -8.61
N GLY A 401 -1.36 -13.95 -7.50
CA GLY A 401 -1.43 -14.90 -6.38
C GLY A 401 -0.58 -16.17 -6.50
N THR A 402 0.01 -16.49 -7.65
CA THR A 402 0.91 -17.66 -7.75
C THR A 402 2.36 -17.21 -7.83
N ALA A 403 3.28 -18.03 -7.30
CA ALA A 403 4.72 -17.77 -7.44
C ALA A 403 5.11 -17.62 -8.92
N GLN A 404 4.57 -18.48 -9.78
CA GLN A 404 4.73 -18.39 -11.23
C GLN A 404 4.25 -17.06 -11.82
N SER A 405 3.15 -16.49 -11.32
CA SER A 405 2.66 -15.19 -11.76
C SER A 405 3.53 -14.04 -11.24
N LEU A 406 3.96 -14.09 -9.98
CA LEU A 406 4.88 -13.10 -9.41
C LEU A 406 6.18 -13.05 -10.20
N PHE A 407 6.68 -14.24 -10.59
CA PHE A 407 7.80 -14.47 -11.50
C PHE A 407 7.33 -14.78 -12.94
N ASP A 408 6.36 -14.02 -13.46
CA ASP A 408 5.97 -14.07 -14.90
C ASP A 408 7.16 -13.72 -15.82
N ILE A 409 8.21 -13.13 -15.24
CA ILE A 409 9.57 -13.00 -15.77
C ILE A 409 10.52 -13.95 -15.02
N LYS A 410 11.66 -14.32 -15.62
CA LYS A 410 12.65 -15.15 -14.93
C LYS A 410 12.92 -14.58 -13.54
N GLU A 411 13.02 -15.44 -12.53
CA GLU A 411 13.22 -15.05 -11.13
C GLU A 411 14.32 -13.97 -10.96
N ASP A 412 15.45 -14.16 -11.65
CA ASP A 412 16.56 -13.21 -11.64
C ASP A 412 16.20 -11.85 -12.25
N ASP A 413 15.38 -11.82 -13.30
CA ASP A 413 14.90 -10.56 -13.88
C ASP A 413 14.03 -9.80 -12.88
N PHE A 414 13.21 -10.50 -12.09
CA PHE A 414 12.39 -9.88 -11.04
C PHE A 414 13.26 -9.21 -9.98
N TYR A 415 14.20 -9.93 -9.38
CA TYR A 415 15.10 -9.33 -8.39
C TYR A 415 15.99 -8.23 -8.99
N GLY A 416 16.42 -8.40 -10.24
CA GLY A 416 17.23 -7.43 -10.97
C GLY A 416 16.50 -6.10 -11.21
N VAL A 417 15.23 -6.15 -11.64
CA VAL A 417 14.40 -4.95 -11.88
C VAL A 417 14.23 -4.13 -10.59
N PHE A 418 14.13 -4.79 -9.43
CA PHE A 418 14.07 -4.12 -8.13
C PHE A 418 15.45 -3.79 -7.52
N GLY A 419 16.52 -3.86 -8.33
CA GLY A 419 17.84 -3.34 -7.96
C GLY A 419 18.67 -4.23 -7.02
N LEU A 420 18.26 -5.49 -6.77
CA LEU A 420 19.00 -6.39 -5.86
C LEU A 420 20.42 -6.64 -6.36
N TYR A 421 20.58 -6.97 -7.64
CA TYR A 421 21.90 -7.25 -8.23
C TYR A 421 22.77 -5.98 -8.34
N GLN A 422 22.16 -4.85 -8.70
CA GLN A 422 22.84 -3.55 -8.71
C GLN A 422 23.37 -3.17 -7.32
N LEU A 423 22.62 -3.49 -6.26
CA LEU A 423 23.06 -3.25 -4.88
C LEU A 423 24.25 -4.13 -4.49
N ILE A 424 24.32 -5.37 -4.97
CA ILE A 424 25.48 -6.24 -4.77
C ILE A 424 26.70 -5.66 -5.49
N ASP A 425 26.52 -5.19 -6.73
CA ASP A 425 27.58 -4.49 -7.47
C ASP A 425 28.05 -3.22 -6.74
N SER A 426 27.14 -2.44 -6.14
CA SER A 426 27.48 -1.31 -5.28
C SER A 426 28.40 -1.72 -4.12
N ILE A 427 28.16 -2.87 -3.50
CA ILE A 427 28.99 -3.37 -2.41
C ILE A 427 30.35 -3.84 -2.93
N ARG A 428 30.41 -4.46 -4.12
CA ARG A 428 31.68 -4.79 -4.79
C ARG A 428 32.50 -3.52 -5.04
N TYR A 429 31.87 -2.44 -5.50
CA TYR A 429 32.56 -1.16 -5.65
C TYR A 429 33.05 -0.55 -4.33
N ILE A 430 32.34 -0.75 -3.22
CA ILE A 430 32.84 -0.36 -1.88
C ILE A 430 34.07 -1.21 -1.49
N ARG A 431 34.12 -2.48 -1.88
CA ARG A 431 35.30 -3.33 -1.64
C ARG A 431 36.49 -2.87 -2.48
N ASP A 432 36.26 -2.66 -3.76
CA ASP A 432 37.34 -2.59 -4.77
C ASP A 432 37.75 -1.16 -5.10
N GLU A 433 36.83 -0.20 -5.04
CA GLU A 433 36.95 1.10 -5.70
C GLU A 433 36.54 2.28 -4.80
N VAL A 434 36.40 2.06 -3.49
CA VAL A 434 35.83 3.05 -2.56
C VAL A 434 36.59 4.37 -2.49
N GLU A 435 37.90 4.38 -2.74
CA GLU A 435 38.70 5.62 -2.76
C GLU A 435 38.26 6.58 -3.85
N LYS A 436 37.63 6.10 -4.93
CA LYS A 436 37.12 6.95 -6.01
C LYS A 436 35.93 7.81 -5.60
N PHE A 437 35.24 7.44 -4.52
CA PHE A 437 34.07 8.19 -4.03
C PHE A 437 34.06 8.45 -2.51
N ASP A 438 34.99 7.91 -1.75
CA ASP A 438 35.19 8.16 -0.32
C ASP A 438 36.67 7.96 0.04
N GLU A 439 37.48 8.99 -0.23
CA GLU A 439 38.94 8.98 0.01
C GLU A 439 39.33 8.68 1.47
N LYS A 440 38.43 8.97 2.44
CA LYS A 440 38.67 8.78 3.87
C LYS A 440 38.09 7.46 4.39
N PHE A 441 37.85 6.50 3.52
CA PHE A 441 37.33 5.19 3.90
C PHE A 441 38.33 4.46 4.82
N PRO A 442 37.89 3.83 5.92
CA PRO A 442 38.80 3.22 6.89
C PRO A 442 39.30 1.84 6.40
N LYS A 443 40.17 1.83 5.38
CA LYS A 443 40.79 0.62 4.82
C LYS A 443 41.52 -0.20 5.90
N GLY A 444 41.47 -1.53 5.75
CA GLY A 444 42.10 -2.48 6.68
C GLY A 444 41.45 -2.55 8.06
N LYS A 445 40.25 -1.97 8.24
CA LYS A 445 39.48 -2.06 9.48
C LYS A 445 38.11 -2.67 9.16
N PRO A 446 37.50 -3.41 10.10
CA PRO A 446 36.14 -3.89 9.93
C PRO A 446 35.14 -2.74 9.73
N VAL A 447 34.38 -2.79 8.63
CA VAL A 447 33.35 -1.81 8.28
C VAL A 447 32.00 -2.49 8.15
N GLN A 448 30.98 -1.97 8.83
CA GLN A 448 29.62 -2.47 8.72
C GLN A 448 28.93 -1.83 7.51
N VAL A 449 28.47 -2.65 6.58
CA VAL A 449 27.72 -2.19 5.39
C VAL A 449 26.25 -2.52 5.59
N PHE A 450 25.40 -1.51 5.51
CA PHE A 450 23.95 -1.60 5.65
C PHE A 450 23.30 -1.41 4.27
N PRO A 451 22.99 -2.50 3.55
CA PRO A 451 22.32 -2.46 2.26
C PRO A 451 20.85 -2.08 2.39
N VAL A 452 20.39 -1.15 1.57
CA VAL A 452 19.00 -0.67 1.55
C VAL A 452 18.43 -0.66 0.13
N LEU A 453 17.21 -1.17 -0.04
CA LEU A 453 16.40 -0.91 -1.23
C LEU A 453 15.29 0.07 -0.86
N ILE A 454 15.19 1.17 -1.62
CA ILE A 454 14.17 2.20 -1.45
C ILE A 454 13.15 2.04 -2.57
N VAL A 455 11.91 1.75 -2.19
CA VAL A 455 10.87 1.35 -3.13
C VAL A 455 9.62 2.23 -3.03
N ASN A 456 8.87 2.32 -4.11
CA ASN A 456 7.61 3.07 -4.16
C ASN A 456 6.37 2.18 -4.03
N GLU A 457 6.52 0.87 -4.20
CA GLU A 457 5.40 -0.06 -4.27
C GLU A 457 5.04 -0.60 -2.88
N LYS A 458 3.77 -0.42 -2.47
CA LYS A 458 3.22 -0.88 -1.17
C LYS A 458 3.45 -2.36 -0.89
N ILE A 459 3.47 -3.19 -1.94
CA ILE A 459 3.63 -4.65 -1.78
C ILE A 459 4.92 -5.02 -1.03
N PHE A 460 5.97 -4.19 -1.09
CA PHE A 460 7.20 -4.40 -0.32
C PHE A 460 7.07 -4.14 1.18
N GLN A 461 5.98 -3.52 1.61
CA GLN A 461 5.61 -3.39 3.03
C GLN A 461 4.78 -4.59 3.52
N THR A 462 4.48 -5.56 2.66
CA THR A 462 3.81 -6.80 3.08
C THR A 462 4.78 -7.74 3.82
N PRO A 463 4.28 -8.63 4.70
CA PRO A 463 5.13 -9.44 5.60
C PRO A 463 6.25 -10.25 4.93
N PHE A 464 6.01 -10.81 3.74
CA PHE A 464 6.90 -11.80 3.13
C PHE A 464 7.84 -11.22 2.06
N MET A 465 7.52 -10.06 1.48
CA MET A 465 8.38 -9.44 0.45
C MET A 465 9.79 -9.10 0.97
N PRO A 466 9.97 -8.45 2.14
CA PRO A 466 11.30 -8.22 2.72
C PRO A 466 12.06 -9.51 3.01
N VAL A 467 11.35 -10.56 3.43
CA VAL A 467 11.95 -11.87 3.73
C VAL A 467 12.53 -12.50 2.48
N MET A 468 11.72 -12.56 1.42
CA MET A 468 12.09 -13.13 0.13
C MET A 468 13.34 -12.47 -0.45
N PHE A 469 13.35 -11.14 -0.54
CA PHE A 469 14.51 -10.38 -1.02
C PHE A 469 15.74 -10.51 -0.12
N SER A 470 15.57 -10.51 1.20
CA SER A 470 16.71 -10.64 2.11
C SER A 470 17.34 -12.02 2.05
N LEU A 471 16.57 -13.08 1.82
CA LEU A 471 17.10 -14.42 1.64
C LEU A 471 17.89 -14.52 0.33
N LYS A 472 17.31 -14.08 -0.79
CA LYS A 472 18.01 -14.03 -2.08
C LYS A 472 19.28 -13.17 -2.00
N PHE A 473 19.22 -11.99 -1.37
CA PHE A 473 20.40 -11.15 -1.17
C PHE A 473 21.50 -11.85 -0.36
N SER A 474 21.12 -12.56 0.71
CA SER A 474 22.09 -13.29 1.56
C SER A 474 22.74 -14.45 0.81
N GLU A 475 21.97 -15.15 -0.02
CA GLU A 475 22.45 -16.20 -0.91
C GLU A 475 23.50 -15.67 -1.89
N GLU A 476 23.21 -14.55 -2.56
CA GLU A 476 24.09 -13.98 -3.57
C GLU A 476 25.36 -13.37 -2.96
N ILE A 477 25.26 -12.64 -1.84
CA ILE A 477 26.42 -12.12 -1.11
C ILE A 477 27.30 -13.26 -0.56
N GLY A 478 26.70 -14.40 -0.18
CA GLY A 478 27.45 -15.56 0.31
C GLY A 478 28.34 -16.25 -0.72
N LYS A 479 28.21 -15.91 -2.01
CA LYS A 479 28.99 -16.51 -3.11
C LYS A 479 30.42 -15.97 -3.21
N GLU A 480 30.74 -14.87 -2.55
CA GLU A 480 32.07 -14.26 -2.61
C GLU A 480 32.51 -13.66 -1.27
N ALA A 481 33.81 -13.48 -1.10
CA ALA A 481 34.37 -12.83 0.08
C ALA A 481 34.42 -11.30 -0.12
N PHE A 482 34.05 -10.57 0.93
CA PHE A 482 34.08 -9.10 0.96
C PHE A 482 35.15 -8.53 1.92
N GLY A 483 36.12 -9.37 2.33
CA GLY A 483 37.23 -8.96 3.18
C GLY A 483 36.76 -8.36 4.51
N GLU A 484 37.17 -7.12 4.78
CA GLU A 484 36.86 -6.37 6.00
C GLU A 484 35.41 -5.84 6.08
N LEU A 485 34.61 -6.03 5.03
CA LEU A 485 33.21 -5.58 5.02
C LEU A 485 32.32 -6.60 5.74
N GLU A 486 31.71 -6.16 6.83
CA GLU A 486 30.64 -6.88 7.52
C GLU A 486 29.30 -6.46 6.91
N ILE A 487 28.81 -7.22 5.95
CA ILE A 487 27.55 -6.94 5.24
C ILE A 487 26.37 -7.36 6.12
N LYS A 488 25.49 -6.40 6.42
CA LYS A 488 24.26 -6.63 7.20
C LYS A 488 23.12 -7.11 6.31
N PRO A 489 22.05 -7.69 6.89
CA PRO A 489 20.87 -8.08 6.13
C PRO A 489 20.28 -6.90 5.35
N LEU A 490 19.81 -7.18 4.14
CA LEU A 490 19.09 -6.22 3.30
C LEU A 490 17.85 -5.67 4.04
N THR A 491 17.72 -4.34 4.03
CA THR A 491 16.51 -3.67 4.51
C THR A 491 15.77 -3.04 3.34
N ILE A 492 14.51 -3.42 3.13
CA ILE A 492 13.64 -2.76 2.16
C ILE A 492 12.83 -1.68 2.88
N ILE A 493 12.85 -0.48 2.34
CA ILE A 493 12.22 0.71 2.93
C ILE A 493 11.35 1.36 1.87
N HIS A 494 10.07 1.48 2.17
CA HIS A 494 9.16 2.23 1.31
C HIS A 494 9.37 3.74 1.51
N ILE A 495 9.16 4.56 0.48
CA ILE A 495 9.35 6.02 0.60
C ILE A 495 8.57 6.65 1.75
N ALA A 496 7.35 6.16 2.01
CA ALA A 496 6.52 6.65 3.12
C ALA A 496 7.14 6.40 4.50
N ASP A 497 7.98 5.38 4.63
CA ASP A 497 8.71 5.12 5.87
C ASP A 497 9.84 6.15 6.07
N PHE A 498 10.47 6.62 5.00
CA PHE A 498 11.45 7.72 5.07
C PHE A 498 10.78 9.05 5.42
N GLU A 499 9.68 9.38 4.74
CA GLU A 499 8.86 10.57 5.03
C GLU A 499 8.50 10.65 6.52
N ARG A 500 8.13 9.50 7.10
CA ARG A 500 7.78 9.36 8.52
C ARG A 500 8.93 9.64 9.49
N ILE A 501 10.19 9.36 9.12
CA ILE A 501 11.34 9.47 10.02
C ILE A 501 12.20 10.71 9.83
N VAL A 502 11.94 11.54 8.81
CA VAL A 502 12.77 12.70 8.44
C VAL A 502 13.19 13.51 9.66
N LEU A 503 12.23 13.99 10.46
CA LEU A 503 12.55 14.84 11.62
C LEU A 503 13.19 14.08 12.77
N HIS A 504 12.80 12.83 13.01
CA HIS A 504 13.37 12.02 14.09
C HIS A 504 14.86 11.76 13.88
N VAL A 505 15.25 11.47 12.64
CA VAL A 505 16.64 11.19 12.27
C VAL A 505 17.45 12.48 12.11
N SER A 506 16.91 13.49 11.42
CA SER A 506 17.63 14.77 11.19
C SER A 506 17.89 15.54 12.48
N SER A 507 16.96 15.49 13.45
CA SER A 507 17.15 16.07 14.79
C SER A 507 17.95 15.17 15.75
N LYS A 508 18.43 14.01 15.28
CA LYS A 508 19.17 13.01 16.07
C LYS A 508 18.42 12.48 17.30
N LYS A 509 17.09 12.60 17.33
CA LYS A 509 16.24 11.96 18.35
C LYS A 509 16.28 10.44 18.24
N VAL A 510 16.57 9.93 17.04
CA VAL A 510 16.71 8.51 16.74
C VAL A 510 17.99 8.28 15.95
N ASP A 511 18.77 7.26 16.35
CA ASP A 511 19.92 6.80 15.60
C ASP A 511 19.49 5.88 14.45
N TRP A 512 19.88 6.27 13.23
CA TRP A 512 19.56 5.53 12.00
C TRP A 512 20.08 4.08 12.03
N TRP A 513 21.29 3.87 12.52
CA TRP A 513 21.92 2.55 12.53
C TRP A 513 21.21 1.62 13.50
N ASP A 514 20.74 2.16 14.62
CA ASP A 514 19.96 1.40 15.59
C ASP A 514 18.58 1.03 15.03
N LEU A 515 17.93 1.88 14.24
CA LEU A 515 16.70 1.50 13.53
C LEU A 515 16.93 0.33 12.57
N LEU A 516 17.97 0.39 11.75
CA LEU A 516 18.30 -0.71 10.83
C LEU A 516 18.59 -2.00 11.60
N LYS A 517 19.40 -1.93 12.67
CA LYS A 517 19.69 -3.09 13.53
C LYS A 517 18.42 -3.69 14.14
N GLN A 518 17.52 -2.86 14.62
CA GLN A 518 16.25 -3.31 15.19
C GLN A 518 15.33 -3.98 14.15
N ASN A 519 15.50 -3.70 12.86
CA ASN A 519 14.68 -4.28 11.81
C ASN A 519 14.88 -5.80 11.68
N TYR A 520 16.10 -6.28 11.93
CA TYR A 520 16.46 -7.70 11.92
C TYR A 520 16.80 -8.28 13.30
N LYS A 521 16.67 -7.48 14.38
CA LYS A 521 16.94 -7.94 15.75
C LYS A 521 15.86 -8.91 16.23
N ASN A 522 16.29 -10.06 16.77
CA ASN A 522 15.43 -11.09 17.39
C ASN A 522 14.41 -11.75 16.47
N SER A 523 14.56 -11.62 15.15
CA SER A 523 13.74 -12.32 14.17
C SER A 523 14.63 -13.17 13.27
N LEU A 524 14.14 -14.36 12.88
CA LEU A 524 14.79 -15.18 11.86
C LEU A 524 14.78 -14.49 10.49
N PHE A 525 13.85 -13.56 10.29
CA PHE A 525 13.65 -12.87 9.02
C PHE A 525 13.42 -11.36 9.26
N PRO A 526 13.86 -10.48 8.35
CA PRO A 526 13.54 -9.06 8.45
C PRO A 526 12.04 -8.86 8.37
N LYS A 527 11.52 -7.93 9.17
CA LYS A 527 10.13 -7.48 9.10
C LYS A 527 10.02 -6.29 8.13
N PRO A 528 8.82 -6.00 7.61
CA PRO A 528 8.52 -4.71 6.98
C PRO A 528 8.98 -3.53 7.85
N PHE A 529 9.66 -2.56 7.26
CA PHE A 529 10.32 -1.50 8.02
C PHE A 529 9.31 -0.62 8.78
N ASN A 530 8.11 -0.40 8.25
CA ASN A 530 7.00 0.26 8.95
C ASN A 530 6.66 -0.38 10.31
N ILE A 531 6.82 -1.70 10.48
CA ILE A 531 6.63 -2.38 11.77
C ILE A 531 7.71 -1.96 12.77
N THR A 532 8.96 -1.79 12.31
CA THR A 532 10.05 -1.25 13.13
C THR A 532 9.76 0.18 13.57
N LEU A 533 9.23 1.02 12.67
CA LEU A 533 8.83 2.38 13.02
C LEU A 533 7.68 2.41 14.04
N ASN A 534 6.67 1.55 13.86
CA ASN A 534 5.54 1.42 14.79
C ASN A 534 6.00 1.02 16.20
N ARG A 535 6.93 0.07 16.32
CA ARG A 535 7.48 -0.36 17.62
C ARG A 535 8.22 0.75 18.34
N ASN A 536 8.90 1.61 17.59
CA ASN A 536 9.59 2.78 18.12
C ASN A 536 8.67 3.99 18.32
N LYS A 537 7.36 3.85 18.06
CA LYS A 537 6.36 4.92 18.16
C LYS A 537 6.75 6.18 17.38
N LEU A 538 7.50 6.01 16.28
CA LEU A 538 7.90 7.14 15.44
C LEU A 538 6.68 7.57 14.65
N ASN A 539 6.27 8.82 14.74
CA ASN A 539 5.11 9.32 14.01
C ASN A 539 5.56 10.30 12.93
N PRO A 540 4.85 10.37 11.80
CA PRO A 540 5.14 11.34 10.76
C PRO A 540 5.09 12.77 11.31
N ASP A 541 5.94 13.63 10.77
CA ASP A 541 5.91 15.06 11.05
C ASP A 541 5.39 15.82 9.84
N TYR A 542 4.21 16.40 10.01
CA TYR A 542 3.48 17.03 8.92
C TYR A 542 3.94 18.46 8.61
N GLU A 543 4.86 19.07 9.37
CA GLU A 543 5.39 20.41 9.03
C GLU A 543 6.05 20.39 7.65
N ALA A 544 6.75 19.30 7.32
CA ALA A 544 7.35 19.10 6.01
C ALA A 544 6.35 18.98 4.85
N ALA A 545 5.07 18.72 5.13
CA ALA A 545 3.99 18.63 4.15
C ALA A 545 3.12 19.89 4.15
N LYS A 546 3.01 20.57 5.29
CA LYS A 546 2.22 21.78 5.50
C LYS A 546 2.53 22.87 4.47
N ASP A 547 3.81 23.15 4.22
CA ASP A 547 4.20 24.17 3.24
C ASP A 547 3.70 23.82 1.84
N ALA A 548 3.83 22.56 1.42
CA ALA A 548 3.33 22.10 0.13
C ALA A 548 1.79 22.19 0.06
N LEU A 549 1.09 21.80 1.13
CA LEU A 549 -0.37 21.88 1.20
C LEU A 549 -0.89 23.33 1.18
N LEU A 550 -0.18 24.27 1.82
CA LEU A 550 -0.50 25.70 1.79
C LEU A 550 -0.24 26.28 0.40
N GLU A 551 0.90 25.95 -0.21
CA GLU A 551 1.27 26.41 -1.55
C GLU A 551 0.25 25.94 -2.61
N PHE A 552 -0.25 24.71 -2.47
CA PHE A 552 -1.22 24.14 -3.40
C PHE A 552 -2.68 24.49 -3.07
N GLY A 553 -2.92 25.37 -2.08
CA GLY A 553 -4.25 25.85 -1.72
C GLY A 553 -5.17 24.83 -1.03
N ILE A 554 -4.59 23.74 -0.49
CA ILE A 554 -5.34 22.70 0.23
C ILE A 554 -5.62 23.15 1.66
N LEU A 555 -4.66 23.81 2.30
CA LEU A 555 -4.82 24.48 3.59
C LEU A 555 -4.95 25.98 3.40
N LYS A 556 -5.72 26.65 4.27
CA LYS A 556 -5.75 28.11 4.37
C LYS A 556 -4.72 28.58 5.40
N LYS A 557 -4.09 29.72 5.16
CA LYS A 557 -3.12 30.36 6.07
C LYS A 557 -3.78 30.82 7.36
#